data_AF-A0A938VY10-F1
#
_entry.id   AF-A0A938VY10-F1
#
_cell.length_a   1.000
_cell.length_b   1.000
_cell.length_c   1.000
_cell.angle_alpha   90.00
_cell.angle_beta   90.00
_cell.angle_gamma   90.00
#
_symmetry.space_group_name_H-M   'P 1'
#
loop_
_entity.id
_entity.type
_entity.pdbx_description
1 polymer ?
#
loop_
_entity_poly.entity_id
_entity_poly.type
_entity_poly.pdbx_seq_one_letter_code
_entity_poly.pdbx_strand_id
1 'polypeptide(L)'
;MEGRSPGCGLTLAQVAAWLSSSALVLTDILLVRGALLSVLTWLGARQGHAPTSYSQFGWTLEFVDRALLLILGCVGIGLAVGLEYYYRRGAETGDLARRAIRGLGSLLAVGLAALALQLAF
;
A
#
# COMPACT_ATOMS: atom_id res chain seq x y z
N MET A 1 46.34 -7.90 -3.51
CA MET A 1 45.17 -7.62 -2.65
C MET A 1 44.23 -6.75 -3.46
N GLU A 2 43.31 -7.40 -4.19
CA GLU A 2 42.33 -6.77 -5.07
C GLU A 2 41.36 -5.89 -4.29
N GLY A 3 41.30 -4.61 -4.67
CA GLY A 3 40.28 -3.66 -4.25
C GLY A 3 38.93 -4.02 -4.85
N ARG A 4 38.21 -4.93 -4.18
CA ARG A 4 36.83 -5.28 -4.53
C ARG A 4 35.94 -4.19 -3.94
N SER A 5 35.65 -3.13 -4.71
CA SER A 5 34.69 -2.06 -4.36
C SER A 5 33.39 -2.67 -3.81
N PRO A 6 33.14 -2.63 -2.48
CA PRO A 6 31.96 -3.28 -1.92
C PRO A 6 30.67 -2.45 -2.07
N GLY A 7 30.70 -1.27 -2.72
CA GLY A 7 29.71 -0.22 -2.45
C GLY A 7 28.56 -0.01 -3.44
N CYS A 8 28.72 -0.26 -4.75
CA CYS A 8 27.77 0.29 -5.74
C CYS A 8 26.55 -0.62 -6.02
N GLY A 9 26.75 -1.94 -6.11
CA GLY A 9 25.65 -2.88 -6.39
C GLY A 9 24.67 -3.02 -5.22
N LEU A 10 25.17 -2.98 -3.99
CA LEU A 10 24.37 -3.11 -2.76
C LEU A 10 23.50 -1.87 -2.50
N THR A 11 24.03 -0.68 -2.80
CA THR A 11 23.27 0.58 -2.70
C THR A 11 22.22 0.70 -3.81
N LEU A 12 22.53 0.31 -5.05
CA LEU A 12 21.54 0.25 -6.13
C LEU A 12 20.40 -0.72 -5.82
N ALA A 13 20.71 -1.92 -5.31
CA ALA A 13 19.70 -2.90 -4.91
C ALA A 13 18.81 -2.39 -3.77
N GLN A 14 19.39 -1.68 -2.80
CA GLN A 14 18.65 -1.07 -1.70
C GLN A 14 17.68 0.03 -2.19
N VAL A 15 18.14 0.91 -3.07
CA VAL A 15 17.30 1.97 -3.65
C VAL A 15 16.18 1.37 -4.50
N ALA A 16 16.49 0.36 -5.32
CA ALA A 16 15.49 -0.36 -6.13
C ALA A 16 14.45 -1.09 -5.26
N ALA A 17 14.87 -1.72 -4.16
CA ALA A 17 13.96 -2.36 -3.21
C ALA A 17 13.07 -1.33 -2.51
N TRP A 18 13.63 -0.18 -2.12
CA TRP A 18 12.87 0.90 -1.49
C TRP A 18 11.84 1.53 -2.44
N LEU A 19 12.24 1.81 -3.69
CA LEU A 19 11.33 2.35 -4.71
C LEU A 19 10.21 1.36 -5.05
N SER A 20 10.54 0.09 -5.26
CA SER A 20 9.53 -0.93 -5.56
C SER A 20 8.55 -1.13 -4.40
N SER A 21 9.05 -1.12 -3.15
CA SER A 21 8.19 -1.22 -1.97
C SER A 21 7.28 0.01 -1.82
N SER A 22 7.80 1.21 -2.07
CA SER A 22 7.02 2.45 -2.03
C SER A 22 5.94 2.47 -3.10
N ALA A 23 6.27 2.02 -4.31
CA ALA A 23 5.31 1.87 -5.39
C ALA A 23 4.21 0.86 -5.03
N LEU A 24 4.57 -0.30 -4.46
CA LEU A 24 3.59 -1.28 -3.98
C LEU A 24 2.67 -0.71 -2.89
N VAL A 25 3.22 0.01 -1.90
CA VAL A 25 2.41 0.66 -0.85
C VAL A 25 1.40 1.63 -1.46
N LEU A 26 1.80 2.43 -2.45
CA LEU A 26 0.88 3.34 -3.14
C LEU A 26 -0.20 2.57 -3.90
N THR A 27 0.15 1.49 -4.58
CA THR A 27 -0.83 0.61 -5.25
C THR A 27 -1.81 -0.01 -4.25
N ASP A 28 -1.32 -0.54 -3.13
CA ASP A 28 -2.15 -1.12 -2.08
C ASP A 28 -3.11 -0.10 -1.48
N ILE A 29 -2.65 1.14 -1.24
CA ILE A 29 -3.51 2.23 -0.76
C ILE A 29 -4.66 2.51 -1.73
N LEU A 30 -4.37 2.58 -3.03
CA LEU A 30 -5.39 2.82 -4.06
C LEU A 30 -6.36 1.63 -4.18
N LEU A 31 -5.86 0.40 -4.10
CA LEU A 31 -6.69 -0.80 -4.15
C LEU A 31 -7.59 -0.91 -2.92
N VAL A 32 -7.06 -0.70 -1.72
CA VAL A 32 -7.85 -0.72 -0.48
C VAL A 32 -8.92 0.36 -0.50
N ARG A 33 -8.58 1.58 -0.95
CA ARG A 33 -9.54 2.67 -1.15
C ARG A 33 -10.66 2.26 -2.10
N GLY A 34 -10.32 1.72 -3.27
CA GLY A 34 -11.30 1.24 -4.25
C GLY A 34 -12.20 0.14 -3.69
N ALA A 35 -11.63 -0.82 -2.95
CA ALA A 35 -12.37 -1.93 -2.37
C ALA A 35 -13.37 -1.45 -1.31
N LEU A 36 -12.96 -0.53 -0.43
CA LEU A 36 -13.84 0.07 0.57
C LEU A 36 -14.99 0.85 -0.06
N LEU A 37 -14.70 1.64 -1.11
CA LEU A 37 -15.74 2.36 -1.83
C LEU A 37 -16.74 1.40 -2.48
N SER A 38 -16.29 0.31 -3.13
CA SER A 38 -17.17 -0.71 -3.70
C SER A 38 -18.05 -1.39 -2.64
N VAL A 39 -17.50 -1.69 -1.47
CA VAL A 39 -18.28 -2.28 -0.36
C VAL A 39 -19.32 -1.29 0.16
N LEU A 40 -18.95 -0.02 0.34
CA LEU A 40 -19.87 1.01 0.83
C LEU A 40 -20.99 1.30 -0.17
N THR A 41 -20.69 1.39 -1.47
CA THR A 41 -21.71 1.58 -2.52
C THR A 41 -22.66 0.40 -2.59
N TRP A 42 -22.15 -0.83 -2.47
CA TRP A 42 -22.99 -2.04 -2.43
C TRP A 42 -23.89 -2.10 -1.19
N LEU A 43 -23.38 -1.73 -0.01
CA LEU A 43 -24.18 -1.64 1.22
C LEU A 43 -25.27 -0.57 1.10
N GLY A 44 -24.94 0.59 0.52
CA GLY A 44 -25.91 1.65 0.23
C GLY A 44 -27.00 1.19 -0.73
N ALA A 45 -26.64 0.45 -1.78
CA ALA A 45 -27.59 -0.13 -2.73
C ALA A 45 -28.54 -1.14 -2.06
N ARG A 46 -28.04 -1.96 -1.13
CA ARG A 46 -28.85 -2.92 -0.36
C ARG A 46 -29.81 -2.28 0.64
N GLN A 47 -29.44 -1.14 1.22
CA GLN A 47 -30.30 -0.44 2.19
C GLN A 47 -31.46 0.33 1.55
N GLY A 48 -31.65 0.24 0.22
CA GLY A 48 -32.86 0.73 -0.45
C GLY A 48 -33.12 2.22 -0.28
N HIS A 49 -32.06 3.03 -0.20
CA HIS A 49 -32.19 4.47 0.00
C HIS A 49 -33.02 5.10 -1.12
N ALA A 50 -34.14 5.73 -0.75
CA ALA A 50 -35.04 6.43 -1.64
C ALA A 50 -34.32 7.58 -2.40
N PRO A 51 -34.79 7.98 -3.60
CA PRO A 51 -34.10 8.93 -4.48
C PRO A 51 -33.76 10.30 -3.85
N THR A 52 -34.40 10.69 -2.75
CA THR A 52 -34.08 11.92 -1.99
C THR A 52 -32.87 11.77 -1.05
N SER A 53 -32.51 10.55 -0.63
CA SER A 53 -31.35 10.25 0.23
C SER A 53 -30.04 10.05 -0.57
N TYR A 54 -30.12 10.02 -1.90
CA TYR A 54 -28.95 9.82 -2.76
C TYR A 54 -27.91 10.95 -2.63
N SER A 55 -28.35 12.18 -2.40
CA SER A 55 -27.46 13.34 -2.23
C SER A 55 -26.70 13.31 -0.89
N GLN A 56 -27.36 12.89 0.20
CA GLN A 56 -26.72 12.73 1.51
C GLN A 56 -25.75 11.54 1.54
N PHE A 57 -26.10 10.46 0.85
CA PHE A 57 -25.22 9.30 0.71
C PHE A 57 -23.95 9.64 -0.09
N GLY A 58 -24.09 10.41 -1.18
CA GLY A 58 -22.96 10.88 -1.98
C GLY A 58 -21.98 11.75 -1.17
N TRP A 59 -22.50 12.68 -0.36
CA TRP A 59 -21.65 13.52 0.51
C TRP A 59 -20.92 12.71 1.58
N THR A 60 -21.59 11.70 2.14
CA THR A 60 -21.00 10.79 3.13
C THR A 60 -19.88 9.96 2.51
N LEU A 61 -20.09 9.40 1.31
CA LEU A 61 -19.05 8.67 0.58
C LEU A 61 -17.83 9.54 0.30
N GLU A 62 -18.04 10.79 -0.15
CA GLU A 62 -16.93 11.70 -0.44
C GLU A 62 -16.15 12.09 0.83
N PHE A 63 -16.84 12.31 1.95
CA PHE A 63 -16.20 12.57 3.24
C PHE A 63 -15.38 11.37 3.72
N VAL A 64 -15.97 10.16 3.67
CA VAL A 64 -15.28 8.91 4.04
C VAL A 64 -14.07 8.70 3.16
N ASP A 65 -14.19 8.93 1.85
CA ASP A 65 -13.09 8.79 0.90
C ASP A 65 -11.90 9.69 1.22
N ARG A 66 -12.16 10.99 1.48
CA ARG A 66 -11.12 11.95 1.85
C ARG A 66 -10.47 11.59 3.20
N ALA A 67 -11.26 11.16 4.18
CA ALA A 67 -10.75 10.69 5.46
C ALA A 67 -9.87 9.44 5.29
N LEU A 68 -10.29 8.51 4.42
CA LEU A 68 -9.54 7.31 4.09
C LEU A 68 -8.18 7.66 3.48
N LEU A 69 -8.15 8.57 2.52
CA LEU A 69 -6.92 9.04 1.88
C LEU A 69 -5.95 9.67 2.89
N LEU A 70 -6.47 10.44 3.84
CA LEU A 70 -5.65 11.03 4.91
C LEU A 70 -5.00 9.93 5.77
N ILE A 71 -5.81 8.97 6.25
CA ILE A 71 -5.34 7.87 7.10
C ILE A 71 -4.34 7.00 6.34
N LEU A 72 -4.67 6.58 5.12
CA LEU A 72 -3.81 5.76 4.27
C LEU A 72 -2.52 6.50 3.90
N GLY A 73 -2.58 7.82 3.67
CA GLY A 73 -1.41 8.66 3.46
C GLY A 73 -0.46 8.66 4.66
N CYS A 74 -0.99 8.85 5.87
CA CYS A 74 -0.19 8.76 7.10
C CYS A 74 0.44 7.37 7.28
N VAL A 75 -0.33 6.30 7.03
CA VAL A 75 0.17 4.91 7.09
C VAL A 75 1.25 4.67 6.04
N GLY A 76 1.06 5.17 4.82
CA GLY A 76 2.01 5.03 3.72
C GLY A 76 3.34 5.73 4.00
N ILE A 77 3.30 6.94 4.57
CA ILE A 77 4.53 7.65 5.01
C ILE A 77 5.24 6.85 6.10
N GLY A 78 4.50 6.37 7.11
CA GLY A 78 5.07 5.56 8.19
C GLY A 78 5.73 4.28 7.67
N LEU A 79 5.08 3.59 6.71
CA LEU A 79 5.62 2.41 6.05
C LEU A 79 6.86 2.72 5.22
N ALA A 80 6.88 3.82 4.47
CA ALA A 80 8.03 4.22 3.65
C ALA A 80 9.28 4.45 4.51
N VAL A 81 9.13 5.16 5.64
CA VAL A 81 10.22 5.38 6.61
C VAL A 81 10.63 4.07 7.29
N GLY A 82 9.65 3.25 7.69
CA GLY A 82 9.91 1.94 8.30
C GLY A 82 10.66 0.98 7.38
N LEU A 83 10.28 0.93 6.10
CA LEU A 83 10.94 0.12 5.07
C LEU A 83 12.37 0.61 4.80
N GLU A 84 12.60 1.92 4.75
CA GLU A 84 13.96 2.45 4.62
C GLU A 84 14.85 1.97 5.76
N TYR A 85 14.37 2.08 7.01
CA TYR A 85 15.10 1.61 8.18
C TYR A 85 15.33 0.10 8.15
N TYR A 86 14.31 -0.67 7.75
CA TYR A 86 14.37 -2.12 7.65
C TYR A 86 15.40 -2.60 6.61
N TYR A 87 15.50 -1.90 5.48
CA TYR A 87 16.47 -2.18 4.42
C TYR A 87 17.88 -1.70 4.78
N ARG A 88 18.05 -0.53 5.40
CA ARG A 88 19.36 -0.10 5.92
C ARG A 88 19.94 -1.15 6.86
N ARG A 89 19.13 -1.60 7.83
CA ARG A 89 19.54 -2.62 8.78
C ARG A 89 19.76 -3.99 8.13
N GLY A 90 19.09 -4.28 7.00
CA GLY A 90 19.32 -5.49 6.21
C GLY A 90 20.62 -5.46 5.41
N ALA A 91 21.02 -4.27 4.93
CA ALA A 91 22.29 -4.06 4.24
C ALA A 91 23.47 -4.26 5.20
N GLU A 92 23.36 -3.72 6.42
CA GLU A 92 24.38 -3.87 7.48
C GLU A 92 24.59 -5.34 7.89
N THR A 93 23.54 -6.15 7.89
CA THR A 93 23.61 -7.59 8.27
C THR A 93 23.80 -8.53 7.08
N GLY A 94 23.90 -8.01 5.84
CA GLY A 94 24.03 -8.83 4.63
C GLY A 94 22.77 -9.64 4.23
N ASP A 95 21.62 -9.37 4.85
CA ASP A 95 20.37 -10.14 4.68
C ASP A 95 19.30 -9.34 3.89
N LEU A 96 19.75 -8.34 3.13
CA LEU A 96 18.91 -7.38 2.39
C LEU A 96 17.96 -8.08 1.40
N ALA A 97 18.45 -9.07 0.65
CA ALA A 97 17.64 -9.78 -0.34
C ALA A 97 16.47 -10.54 0.30
N ARG A 98 16.71 -11.24 1.41
CA ARG A 98 15.67 -12.00 2.12
C ARG A 98 14.61 -11.07 2.71
N ARG A 99 15.05 -9.93 3.24
CA ARG A 99 14.17 -8.88 3.78
C ARG A 99 13.34 -8.21 2.70
N ALA A 100 13.93 -7.90 1.55
CA ALA A 100 13.23 -7.35 0.39
C ALA A 100 12.16 -8.30 -0.14
N ILE A 101 12.48 -9.58 -0.31
CA ILE A 101 11.52 -10.59 -0.78
C ILE A 101 10.34 -10.72 0.20
N ARG A 102 10.59 -10.76 1.52
CA ARG A 102 9.51 -10.79 2.52
C ARG A 102 8.66 -9.53 2.50
N GLY A 103 9.28 -8.36 2.46
CA GLY A 103 8.57 -7.07 2.43
C GLY A 103 7.70 -6.94 1.19
N LEU A 104 8.29 -7.14 0.01
CA LEU A 104 7.58 -7.14 -1.26
C LEU A 104 6.48 -8.19 -1.28
N GLY A 105 6.76 -9.42 -0.83
CA GLY A 105 5.77 -10.50 -0.79
C GLY A 105 4.58 -10.18 0.11
N SER A 106 4.79 -9.56 1.28
CA SER A 106 3.69 -9.13 2.14
C SER A 106 2.84 -8.03 1.52
N LEU A 107 3.46 -7.04 0.87
CA LEU A 107 2.73 -5.98 0.17
C LEU A 107 1.92 -6.56 -0.99
N LEU A 108 2.54 -7.45 -1.79
CA LEU A 108 1.86 -8.14 -2.89
C LEU A 108 0.64 -8.94 -2.41
N ALA A 109 0.76 -9.62 -1.25
CA ALA A 109 -0.35 -10.35 -0.67
C ALA A 109 -1.50 -9.44 -0.24
N VAL A 110 -1.20 -8.26 0.33
CA VAL A 110 -2.21 -7.26 0.68
C VAL A 110 -2.90 -6.72 -0.56
N GLY A 111 -2.15 -6.35 -1.60
CA GLY A 111 -2.70 -5.89 -2.88
C GLY A 111 -3.59 -6.94 -3.54
N LEU A 112 -3.17 -8.21 -3.55
CA LEU A 112 -3.99 -9.32 -4.06
C LEU A 112 -5.26 -9.54 -3.25
N ALA A 113 -5.22 -9.42 -1.93
CA ALA A 113 -6.39 -9.52 -1.08
C ALA A 113 -7.39 -8.38 -1.35
N ALA A 114 -6.89 -7.15 -1.50
CA ALA A 114 -7.73 -6.01 -1.85
C ALA A 114 -8.35 -6.16 -3.24
N LEU A 115 -7.59 -6.65 -4.22
CA LEU A 115 -8.08 -6.92 -5.57
C LEU A 115 -9.14 -8.03 -5.57
N ALA A 116 -8.91 -9.12 -4.84
CA ALA A 116 -9.89 -10.21 -4.70
C ALA A 116 -11.20 -9.71 -4.10
N LEU A 117 -11.11 -8.79 -3.12
CA LEU A 117 -12.30 -8.16 -2.54
C LEU A 117 -13.05 -7.31 -3.58
N GLN A 118 -12.34 -6.53 -4.39
CA GLN A 118 -12.97 -5.74 -5.47
C GLN A 118 -13.67 -6.61 -6.51
N LEU A 119 -13.13 -7.78 -6.84
CA LEU A 119 -13.73 -8.69 -7.82
C LEU A 119 -14.93 -9.47 -7.26
N ALA A 120 -15.08 -9.54 -5.94
CA ALA A 120 -16.16 -10.26 -5.28
C ALA A 120 -17.47 -9.46 -5.18
N PHE A 121 -17.43 -8.14 -5.41
CA PHE A 121 -18.56 -7.22 -5.31
C PHE A 121 -18.82 -6.51 -6.64
#